data_AF-A0A2N3W281-F1
#
_entry.id   AF-A0A2N3W281-F1
#
_cell.length_a   1.000
_cell.length_b   1.000
_cell.length_c   1.000
_cell.angle_alpha   90.00
_cell.angle_beta   90.00
_cell.angle_gamma   90.00
#
_symmetry.space_group_name_H-M   'P 1'
#
loop_
_entity.id
_entity.type
_entity.pdbx_description
1 polymer ?
#
loop_
_entity_poly.entity_id
_entity_poly.type
_entity_poly.pdbx_seq_one_letter_code
_entity_poly.pdbx_strand_id
1 'polypeptide(L)'
;MMALLAGSRLAENTLSLTDGSTRLLPEIFPAVPHIRRMNLTTANARSLLSQAEQHLGAMAVPYALAIHEDFANTCFALLLRDGQITSAEIRNARASSMHGLFEQKIGKQLPSDSIEQYHLIRRMRNAVIHAGGKPQQGLVTAANNLSHRALAQWMKVTGDSPATRVKIGVPVTFSHGELVLALAVTKRISQEMNFALRDGLSRDTWADVALEDFVSEHPQLVHIAQRKRKLAGFLRSYYQALNLTNAEGTAAMQRAGW
;
A
#
# COMPACT_ATOMS: atom_id res chain seq x y z
N MET A 1 6.92 -1.41 11.66
CA MET A 1 6.13 -0.23 12.08
C MET A 1 5.42 -0.42 13.41
N MET A 2 4.48 -1.37 13.53
CA MET A 2 3.75 -1.59 14.80
C MET A 2 4.67 -1.85 16.01
N ALA A 3 5.71 -2.66 15.83
CA ALA A 3 6.71 -2.89 16.87
C ALA A 3 7.46 -1.61 17.29
N LEU A 4 7.72 -0.69 16.36
CA LEU A 4 8.38 0.59 16.66
C LEU A 4 7.44 1.54 17.41
N LEU A 5 6.15 1.58 17.06
CA LEU A 5 5.14 2.35 17.79
C LEU A 5 4.93 1.82 19.21
N ALA A 6 4.80 0.50 19.36
CA ALA A 6 4.67 -0.12 20.67
C ALA A 6 5.94 0.13 21.52
N GLY A 7 7.12 -0.07 20.92
CA GLY A 7 8.40 0.19 21.56
C GLY A 7 8.57 1.66 21.99
N SER A 8 8.15 2.61 21.15
CA SER A 8 8.28 4.03 21.50
C SER A 8 7.38 4.43 22.67
N ARG A 9 6.15 3.89 22.74
CA ARG A 9 5.22 4.12 23.87
C ARG A 9 5.69 3.47 25.15
N LEU A 10 6.22 2.24 25.07
CA LEU A 10 6.83 1.58 26.22
C LEU A 10 8.04 2.36 26.73
N ALA A 11 8.94 2.78 25.85
CA ALA A 11 10.12 3.57 26.21
C ALA A 11 9.74 4.93 26.81
N GLU A 12 8.75 5.63 26.24
CA GLU A 12 8.23 6.89 26.77
C GLU A 12 7.74 6.72 28.21
N ASN A 13 7.02 5.63 28.48
CA ASN A 13 6.52 5.31 29.81
C ASN A 13 7.65 4.90 30.76
N THR A 14 8.59 4.05 30.34
CA THR A 14 9.74 3.67 31.17
C THR A 14 10.59 4.87 31.58
N LEU A 15 10.79 5.83 30.67
CA LEU A 15 11.55 7.05 30.96
C LEU A 15 10.86 7.94 32.01
N SER A 16 9.55 7.81 32.23
CA SER A 16 8.85 8.53 33.32
C SER A 16 9.40 8.19 34.71
N LEU A 17 10.04 7.03 34.88
CA LEU A 17 10.69 6.63 36.14
C LEU A 17 11.93 7.48 36.47
N THR A 18 12.43 8.24 35.50
CA THR A 18 13.63 9.09 35.64
C THR A 18 13.31 10.56 35.41
N ASP A 19 12.04 10.94 35.55
CA ASP A 19 11.59 12.31 35.32
C ASP A 19 12.27 13.29 36.30
N GLY A 20 12.60 14.48 35.82
CA GLY A 20 13.36 15.48 36.58
C GLY A 20 14.87 15.24 36.67
N SER A 21 15.39 14.11 36.17
CA SER A 21 16.84 13.90 36.06
C SER A 21 17.46 14.81 34.99
N THR A 22 18.55 15.50 35.35
CA THR A 22 19.37 16.30 34.42
C THR A 22 20.49 15.48 33.77
N ARG A 23 20.67 14.21 34.18
CA ARG A 23 21.69 13.31 33.64
C ARG A 23 21.35 12.87 32.22
N LEU A 24 22.38 12.58 31.44
CA LEU A 24 22.22 12.09 30.08
C LEU A 24 21.82 10.61 30.09
N LEU A 25 21.07 10.16 29.08
CA LEU A 25 20.69 8.76 28.93
C LEU A 25 21.86 7.76 28.98
N PRO A 26 23.06 8.03 28.44
CA PRO A 26 24.20 7.12 28.56
C PRO A 26 24.68 6.91 30.00
N GLU A 27 24.43 7.88 30.89
CA GLU A 27 24.79 7.79 32.31
C GLU A 27 23.75 6.98 33.09
N ILE A 28 22.49 7.05 32.68
CA ILE A 28 21.36 6.37 33.32
C ILE A 28 21.24 4.92 32.83
N PHE A 29 21.45 4.67 31.53
CA PHE A 29 21.27 3.38 30.87
C PHE A 29 22.51 2.92 30.11
N PRO A 30 23.69 2.77 30.77
CA PRO A 30 24.96 2.53 30.09
C PRO A 30 25.03 1.20 29.32
N ALA A 31 24.16 0.24 29.65
CA ALA A 31 24.10 -1.08 29.01
C ALA A 31 23.32 -1.08 27.69
N VAL A 32 22.59 -0.02 27.34
CA VAL A 32 21.82 0.02 26.09
C VAL A 32 22.77 0.18 24.90
N PRO A 33 22.74 -0.72 23.91
CA PRO A 33 23.61 -0.62 22.73
C PRO A 33 23.47 0.73 22.03
N HIS A 34 24.60 1.33 21.66
CA HIS A 34 24.68 2.62 20.97
C HIS A 34 24.12 3.84 21.73
N ILE A 35 23.70 3.72 22.99
CA ILE A 35 23.11 4.83 23.77
C ILE A 35 24.05 6.04 23.85
N ARG A 36 25.37 5.82 23.88
CA ARG A 36 26.39 6.88 23.90
C ARG A 36 26.33 7.83 22.70
N ARG A 37 25.68 7.46 21.60
CA ARG A 37 25.45 8.34 20.44
C ARG A 37 24.25 9.27 20.65
N MET A 38 23.40 8.97 21.63
CA MET A 38 22.19 9.70 21.95
C MET A 38 22.46 10.59 23.16
N ASN A 39 23.02 11.77 22.91
CA ASN A 39 23.30 12.79 23.93
C ASN A 39 22.02 13.53 24.34
N LEU A 40 21.03 12.78 24.84
CA LEU A 40 19.73 13.28 25.24
C LEU A 40 19.54 13.12 26.74
N THR A 41 18.81 14.05 27.35
CA THR A 41 18.24 13.87 28.69
C THR A 41 16.96 13.03 28.60
N THR A 42 16.50 12.51 29.75
CA THR A 42 15.20 11.82 29.85
C THR A 42 14.06 12.67 29.27
N ALA A 43 13.97 13.95 29.64
CA ALA A 43 12.91 14.85 29.20
C ALA A 43 12.91 15.03 27.67
N ASN A 44 14.08 15.25 27.06
CA ASN A 44 14.20 15.41 25.61
C ASN A 44 13.85 14.11 24.88
N ALA A 45 14.34 12.96 25.37
CA ALA A 45 14.03 11.67 24.78
C ALA A 45 12.53 11.33 24.87
N ARG A 46 11.86 11.62 25.99
CA ARG A 46 10.40 11.48 26.11
C ARG A 46 9.65 12.37 25.12
N SER A 47 10.06 13.62 24.96
CA SER A 47 9.46 14.53 23.98
C SER A 47 9.60 14.04 22.54
N LEU A 48 10.75 13.45 22.19
CA LEU A 48 10.95 12.84 20.87
C LEU A 48 10.12 11.57 20.69
N LEU A 49 10.03 10.73 21.73
CA LEU A 49 9.22 9.50 21.71
C LEU A 49 7.72 9.79 21.64
N SER A 50 7.25 10.87 22.27
CA SER A 50 5.84 11.29 22.19
C SER A 50 5.46 11.76 20.78
N GLN A 51 6.42 12.30 20.02
CA GLN A 51 6.28 12.68 18.62
C GLN A 51 6.58 11.54 17.63
N ALA A 52 7.12 10.41 18.10
CA ALA A 52 7.54 9.31 17.23
C ALA A 52 6.39 8.77 16.37
N GLU A 53 5.17 8.77 16.88
CA GLU A 53 3.98 8.36 16.12
C GLU A 53 3.79 9.20 14.86
N GLN A 54 3.92 10.52 14.98
CA GLN A 54 3.75 11.43 13.84
C GLN A 54 4.84 11.25 12.80
N HIS A 55 6.10 11.09 13.24
CA HIS A 55 7.22 10.82 12.34
C HIS A 55 7.08 9.47 11.63
N LEU A 56 6.70 8.44 12.38
CA LEU A 56 6.47 7.10 11.82
C LEU A 56 5.29 7.10 10.84
N GLY A 57 4.21 7.84 11.13
CA GLY A 57 3.09 8.04 10.19
C GLY A 57 3.53 8.76 8.92
N ALA A 58 4.30 9.85 9.06
CA ALA A 58 4.85 10.61 7.94
C ALA A 58 5.79 9.82 7.04
N MET A 59 6.42 8.75 7.55
CA MET A 59 7.23 7.83 6.74
C MET A 59 6.42 6.65 6.18
N ALA A 60 5.56 6.05 6.99
CA ALA A 60 4.89 4.80 6.63
C ALA A 60 3.69 4.99 5.71
N VAL A 61 2.95 6.09 5.83
CA VAL A 61 1.84 6.38 4.91
C VAL A 61 2.34 6.54 3.47
N PRO A 62 3.37 7.38 3.16
CA PRO A 62 3.93 7.43 1.82
C PRO A 62 4.40 6.07 1.29
N TYR A 63 5.04 5.26 2.15
CA TYR A 63 5.49 3.92 1.77
C TYR A 63 4.32 2.99 1.40
N ALA A 64 3.25 2.98 2.20
CA ALA A 64 2.05 2.20 1.90
C ALA A 64 1.38 2.62 0.60
N LEU A 65 1.32 3.94 0.31
CA LEU A 65 0.79 4.44 -0.95
C LEU A 65 1.68 4.07 -2.14
N ALA A 66 3.00 4.14 -1.98
CA ALA A 66 3.96 3.80 -3.03
C ALA A 66 3.88 2.32 -3.43
N ILE A 67 3.74 1.41 -2.45
CA ILE A 67 3.50 -0.03 -2.74
C ILE A 67 2.21 -0.20 -3.55
N HIS A 68 1.16 0.53 -3.20
CA HIS A 68 -0.10 0.45 -3.95
C HIS A 68 0.01 0.98 -5.37
N GLU A 69 0.75 2.07 -5.56
CA GLU A 69 1.03 2.65 -6.88
C GLU A 69 1.83 1.65 -7.76
N ASP A 70 2.81 0.96 -7.19
CA ASP A 70 3.57 -0.10 -7.86
C ASP A 70 2.71 -1.32 -8.21
N PHE A 71 1.86 -1.76 -7.27
CA PHE A 71 0.87 -2.80 -7.52
C PHE A 71 -0.07 -2.42 -8.68
N ALA A 72 -0.56 -1.18 -8.73
CA ALA A 72 -1.40 -0.70 -9.83
C ALA A 72 -0.66 -0.73 -11.18
N ASN A 73 0.64 -0.45 -11.21
CA ASN A 73 1.45 -0.59 -12.41
C ASN A 73 1.57 -2.05 -12.85
N THR A 74 1.70 -2.99 -11.90
CA THR A 74 1.66 -4.44 -12.19
C THR A 74 0.31 -4.83 -12.80
N CYS A 75 -0.80 -4.30 -12.29
CA CYS A 75 -2.12 -4.49 -12.89
C CYS A 75 -2.19 -3.93 -14.33
N PHE A 76 -1.62 -2.76 -14.58
CA PHE A 76 -1.56 -2.19 -15.93
C PHE A 76 -0.69 -3.00 -16.88
N ALA A 77 0.38 -3.63 -16.40
CA ALA A 77 1.20 -4.53 -17.21
C ALA A 77 0.38 -5.74 -17.71
N LEU A 78 -0.49 -6.31 -16.86
CA LEU A 78 -1.40 -7.38 -17.26
C LEU A 78 -2.44 -6.90 -18.29
N LEU A 79 -3.02 -5.71 -18.09
CA LEU A 79 -3.93 -5.11 -19.06
C LEU A 79 -3.25 -4.82 -20.41
N LEU A 80 -1.97 -4.43 -20.39
CA LEU A 80 -1.19 -4.16 -21.59
C LEU A 80 -0.96 -5.45 -22.37
N ARG A 81 -0.60 -6.53 -21.67
CA ARG A 81 -0.44 -7.85 -22.25
C ARG A 81 -1.72 -8.36 -22.91
N ASP A 82 -2.87 -8.12 -22.28
CA ASP A 82 -4.18 -8.48 -22.82
C ASP A 82 -4.66 -7.55 -23.94
N GLY A 83 -3.91 -6.46 -24.23
CA GLY A 83 -4.23 -5.49 -25.27
C GLY A 83 -5.32 -4.48 -24.88
N GLN A 84 -5.72 -4.41 -23.61
CA GLN A 84 -6.77 -3.50 -23.14
C GLN A 84 -6.28 -2.06 -22.91
N ILE A 85 -4.98 -1.88 -22.69
CA ILE A 85 -4.34 -0.58 -22.47
C ILE A 85 -3.07 -0.46 -23.30
N THR A 86 -2.67 0.76 -23.63
CA THR A 86 -1.43 1.06 -24.35
C THR A 86 -0.32 1.51 -23.40
N SER A 87 0.95 1.33 -23.78
CA SER A 87 2.08 1.83 -22.98
C SER A 87 2.07 3.35 -22.81
N ALA A 88 1.46 4.09 -23.76
CA ALA A 88 1.32 5.55 -23.65
C ALA A 88 0.35 5.95 -22.52
N GLU A 89 -0.76 5.23 -22.37
CA GLU A 89 -1.72 5.45 -21.29
C GLU A 89 -1.11 5.14 -19.92
N ILE A 90 -0.33 4.06 -19.81
CA ILE A 90 0.39 3.71 -18.58
C ILE A 90 1.38 4.81 -18.18
N ARG A 91 2.19 5.30 -19.13
CA ARG A 91 3.15 6.39 -18.85
C ARG A 91 2.48 7.69 -18.37
N ASN A 92 1.23 7.92 -18.79
CA ASN A 92 0.44 9.08 -18.39
C ASN A 92 -0.39 8.84 -17.13
N ALA A 93 -0.48 7.59 -16.65
CA ALA A 93 -1.18 7.26 -15.42
C ALA A 93 -0.46 7.87 -14.22
N ARG A 94 -1.21 8.59 -13.39
CA ARG A 94 -0.70 9.18 -12.14
C ARG A 94 -1.44 8.57 -10.97
N ALA A 95 -0.88 8.64 -9.77
CA ALA A 95 -1.57 8.22 -8.55
C ALA A 95 -2.93 8.93 -8.32
N SER A 96 -3.16 10.07 -8.97
CA SER A 96 -4.45 10.78 -8.97
C SER A 96 -5.49 10.25 -9.95
N SER A 97 -5.10 9.46 -10.95
CA SER A 97 -5.97 9.00 -12.04
C SER A 97 -5.90 7.49 -12.28
N MET A 98 -4.98 6.76 -11.64
CA MET A 98 -4.76 5.34 -11.90
C MET A 98 -6.01 4.47 -11.64
N HIS A 99 -6.81 4.77 -10.61
CA HIS A 99 -8.03 4.01 -10.33
C HIS A 99 -9.07 4.23 -11.42
N GLY A 100 -9.33 5.47 -11.81
CA GLY A 100 -10.27 5.77 -12.89
C GLY A 100 -9.83 5.20 -14.25
N LEU A 101 -8.53 5.25 -14.55
CA LEU A 101 -7.98 4.60 -15.75
C LEU A 101 -8.17 3.08 -15.70
N PHE A 102 -7.90 2.45 -14.56
CA PHE A 102 -8.11 1.03 -14.38
C PHE A 102 -9.58 0.64 -14.60
N GLU A 103 -10.52 1.34 -13.94
CA GLU A 103 -11.97 1.12 -14.09
C GLU A 103 -12.41 1.25 -15.55
N GLN A 104 -11.92 2.29 -16.24
CA GLN A 104 -12.21 2.52 -17.65
C GLN A 104 -11.76 1.35 -18.54
N LYS A 105 -10.59 0.77 -18.26
CA LYS A 105 -10.02 -0.30 -19.10
C LYS A 105 -10.65 -1.66 -18.82
N ILE A 106 -10.83 -1.99 -17.55
CA ILE A 106 -11.38 -3.30 -17.15
C ILE A 106 -12.91 -3.34 -17.19
N GLY A 107 -13.58 -2.19 -17.26
CA GLY A 107 -15.04 -2.08 -17.29
C GLY A 107 -15.75 -2.42 -15.96
N LYS A 108 -15.02 -2.38 -14.84
CA LYS A 108 -15.56 -2.65 -13.50
C LYS A 108 -15.29 -1.49 -12.56
N GLN A 109 -16.29 -1.17 -11.72
CA GLN A 109 -16.15 -0.15 -10.70
C GLN A 109 -15.42 -0.68 -9.48
N LEU A 110 -14.53 0.15 -8.95
CA LEU A 110 -13.81 -0.05 -7.70
C LEU A 110 -14.61 0.57 -6.53
N PRO A 111 -14.29 0.21 -5.28
CA PRO A 111 -15.00 0.73 -4.10
C PRO A 111 -14.77 2.23 -3.95
N SER A 112 -15.79 3.02 -4.30
CA SER A 112 -15.71 4.48 -4.37
C SER A 112 -15.34 5.14 -3.05
N ASP A 113 -15.87 4.64 -1.93
CA ASP A 113 -15.55 5.09 -0.58
C ASP A 113 -14.05 4.94 -0.26
N SER A 114 -13.47 3.79 -0.61
CA SER A 114 -12.05 3.53 -0.42
C SER A 114 -11.18 4.40 -1.34
N ILE A 115 -11.62 4.65 -2.58
CA ILE A 115 -10.94 5.55 -3.52
C ILE A 115 -10.94 6.99 -3.01
N GLU A 116 -12.07 7.49 -2.51
CA GLU A 116 -12.17 8.83 -1.92
C GLU A 116 -11.17 9.00 -0.77
N GLN A 117 -11.15 8.03 0.16
CA GLN A 117 -10.21 8.01 1.28
C GLN A 117 -8.76 7.93 0.82
N TYR A 118 -8.44 7.04 -0.13
CA TYR A 118 -7.11 6.92 -0.71
C TYR A 118 -6.64 8.25 -1.32
N HIS A 119 -7.49 8.91 -2.10
CA HIS A 119 -7.17 10.18 -2.73
C HIS A 119 -7.00 11.32 -1.71
N LEU A 120 -7.75 11.31 -0.61
CA LEU A 120 -7.55 12.25 0.49
C LEU A 120 -6.20 12.02 1.17
N ILE A 121 -5.87 10.78 1.54
CA ILE A 121 -4.57 10.42 2.15
C ILE A 121 -3.41 10.76 1.21
N ARG A 122 -3.56 10.51 -0.10
CA ARG A 122 -2.57 10.90 -1.11
C ARG A 122 -2.35 12.42 -1.14
N ARG A 123 -3.41 13.22 -1.07
CA ARG A 123 -3.30 14.69 -1.01
C ARG A 123 -2.64 15.14 0.30
N MET A 124 -2.97 14.51 1.43
CA MET A 124 -2.31 14.74 2.71
C MET A 124 -0.81 14.41 2.62
N ARG A 125 -0.45 13.28 2.01
CA ARG A 125 0.96 12.86 1.80
C ARG A 125 1.71 13.89 0.97
N ASN A 126 1.10 14.38 -0.10
CA ASN A 126 1.69 15.44 -0.92
C ASN A 126 1.90 16.73 -0.12
N ALA A 127 0.96 17.09 0.76
CA ALA A 127 1.11 18.24 1.64
C ALA A 127 2.20 18.05 2.71
N VAL A 128 2.43 16.84 3.21
CA VAL A 128 3.52 16.55 4.16
C VAL A 128 4.89 16.62 3.49
N ILE A 129 5.02 16.08 2.27
CA ILE A 129 6.31 16.05 1.53
C ILE A 129 6.64 17.42 0.92
N HIS A 130 5.62 18.18 0.52
CA HIS A 130 5.77 19.47 -0.16
C HIS A 130 5.20 20.62 0.69
N ALA A 131 5.20 21.85 0.16
CA ALA A 131 4.50 23.01 0.75
C ALA A 131 4.77 23.29 2.26
N GLY A 132 5.91 22.83 2.80
CA GLY A 132 6.24 22.96 4.21
C GLY A 132 5.23 22.28 5.15
N GLY A 133 4.59 21.20 4.72
CA GLY A 133 3.58 20.50 5.52
C GLY A 133 2.18 21.10 5.44
N LYS A 134 1.98 22.26 4.82
CA LYS A 134 0.74 23.03 4.95
C LYS A 134 -0.29 22.68 3.86
N PRO A 135 -1.56 22.43 4.23
CA PRO A 135 -2.59 22.09 3.27
C PRO A 135 -3.00 23.32 2.45
N GLN A 136 -3.25 23.10 1.16
CA GLN A 136 -3.88 24.08 0.27
C GLN A 136 -5.41 23.93 0.29
N GLN A 137 -6.12 24.93 -0.23
CA GLN A 137 -7.59 24.94 -0.25
C GLN A 137 -8.21 23.68 -0.85
N GLY A 138 -7.62 23.13 -1.92
CA GLY A 138 -8.11 21.90 -2.56
C GLY A 138 -8.03 20.64 -1.68
N LEU A 139 -7.11 20.61 -0.70
CA LEU A 139 -7.03 19.52 0.29
C LEU A 139 -8.06 19.74 1.41
N VAL A 140 -8.24 20.97 1.89
CA VAL A 140 -9.29 21.31 2.88
C VAL A 140 -10.68 21.00 2.32
N THR A 141 -10.96 21.40 1.08
CA THR A 141 -12.23 21.08 0.42
C THR A 141 -12.43 19.57 0.31
N ALA A 142 -11.39 18.81 -0.06
CA ALA A 142 -11.49 17.35 -0.13
C ALA A 142 -11.79 16.70 1.23
N ALA A 143 -11.18 17.20 2.32
CA ALA A 143 -11.43 16.71 3.67
C ALA A 143 -12.86 16.95 4.15
N ASN A 144 -13.51 18.03 3.68
CA ASN A 144 -14.89 18.37 4.03
C ASN A 144 -15.94 17.68 3.14
N ASN A 145 -15.54 17.15 1.98
CA ASN A 145 -16.45 16.66 0.95
C ASN A 145 -16.36 15.14 0.73
N LEU A 146 -15.89 14.38 1.72
CA LEU A 146 -16.02 12.92 1.69
C LEU A 146 -17.51 12.54 1.70
N SER A 147 -17.86 11.49 0.96
CA SER A 147 -19.19 10.89 1.05
C SER A 147 -19.47 10.39 2.47
N HIS A 148 -20.75 10.33 2.85
CA HIS A 148 -21.13 9.91 4.21
C HIS A 148 -20.54 8.54 4.60
N ARG A 149 -20.47 7.59 3.64
CA ARG A 149 -19.87 6.27 3.87
C ARG A 149 -18.36 6.35 4.06
N ALA A 150 -17.66 7.09 3.20
CA ALA A 150 -16.23 7.30 3.31
C ALA A 150 -15.85 8.00 4.62
N LEU A 151 -16.59 9.03 5.02
CA LEU A 151 -16.38 9.74 6.28
C LEU A 151 -16.64 8.84 7.50
N ALA A 152 -17.74 8.09 7.51
CA ALA A 152 -18.06 7.19 8.63
C ALA A 152 -16.99 6.12 8.84
N GLN A 153 -16.48 5.52 7.76
CA GLN A 153 -15.37 4.57 7.83
C GLN A 153 -14.07 5.24 8.26
N TRP A 154 -13.77 6.44 7.76
CA TRP A 154 -12.60 7.21 8.18
C TRP A 154 -12.63 7.43 9.70
N MET A 155 -13.74 7.95 10.22
CA MET A 155 -13.93 8.22 11.65
C MET A 155 -13.88 6.93 12.48
N LYS A 156 -14.44 5.83 11.97
CA LYS A 156 -14.36 4.52 12.64
C LYS A 156 -12.92 4.04 12.83
N VAL A 157 -12.04 4.29 11.87
CA VAL A 157 -10.63 3.83 11.91
C VAL A 157 -9.73 4.82 12.64
N THR A 158 -9.91 6.12 12.40
CA THR A 158 -9.00 7.16 12.89
C THR A 158 -9.46 7.83 14.19
N GLY A 159 -10.71 7.64 14.58
CA GLY A 159 -11.34 8.26 15.75
C GLY A 159 -11.86 9.68 15.52
N ASP A 160 -11.50 10.33 14.41
CA ASP A 160 -11.82 11.73 14.14
C ASP A 160 -12.18 11.98 12.68
N SER A 161 -12.86 13.10 12.41
CA SER A 161 -13.05 13.58 11.04
C SER A 161 -11.75 14.17 10.47
N PRO A 162 -11.41 13.95 9.18
CA PRO A 162 -10.22 14.56 8.59
C PRO A 162 -10.30 16.10 8.58
N ALA A 163 -11.51 16.67 8.56
CA ALA A 163 -11.72 18.11 8.60
C ALA A 163 -11.25 18.76 9.92
N THR A 164 -11.10 18.00 11.01
CA THR A 164 -10.60 18.54 12.29
C THR A 164 -9.10 18.82 12.23
N ARG A 165 -8.36 18.06 11.40
CA ARG A 165 -6.89 18.10 11.30
C ARG A 165 -6.40 18.83 10.05
N VAL A 166 -7.14 18.78 8.95
CA VAL A 166 -6.78 19.42 7.68
C VAL A 166 -7.29 20.86 7.65
N LYS A 167 -6.49 21.80 8.16
CA LYS A 167 -6.83 23.23 8.25
C LYS A 167 -5.76 24.11 7.60
N ILE A 168 -6.17 25.17 6.90
CA ILE A 168 -5.23 26.13 6.31
C ILE A 168 -4.25 26.65 7.37
N GLY A 169 -2.96 26.65 7.03
CA GLY A 169 -1.89 27.14 7.90
C GLY A 169 -1.41 26.16 8.97
N VAL A 170 -2.18 25.10 9.26
CA VAL A 170 -1.80 24.04 10.22
C VAL A 170 -1.10 22.91 9.46
N PRO A 171 0.13 22.50 9.84
CA PRO A 171 0.80 21.37 9.21
C PRO A 171 -0.04 20.09 9.27
N VAL A 172 -0.13 19.39 8.13
CA VAL A 172 -0.74 18.07 8.05
C VAL A 172 0.13 17.09 8.82
N THR A 173 -0.50 16.28 9.67
CA THR A 173 0.15 15.20 10.39
C THR A 173 -0.58 13.89 10.13
N PHE A 174 0.12 12.78 10.31
CA PHE A 174 -0.45 11.45 10.30
C PHE A 174 -0.33 10.85 11.70
N SER A 175 -1.39 10.24 12.18
CA SER A 175 -1.38 9.42 13.38
C SER A 175 -1.38 7.94 13.01
N HIS A 176 -1.40 7.08 14.03
CA HIS A 176 -1.61 5.65 13.86
C HIS A 176 -2.90 5.36 13.07
N GLY A 177 -3.96 6.13 13.29
CA GLY A 177 -5.23 5.98 12.59
C GLY A 177 -5.09 6.10 11.07
N GLU A 178 -4.43 7.15 10.58
CA GLU A 178 -4.25 7.34 9.13
C GLU A 178 -3.32 6.30 8.52
N LEU A 179 -2.37 5.75 9.28
CA LEU A 179 -1.56 4.61 8.82
C LEU A 179 -2.42 3.35 8.65
N VAL A 180 -3.26 3.01 9.64
CA VAL A 180 -4.16 1.87 9.54
C VAL A 180 -5.15 2.07 8.40
N LEU A 181 -5.69 3.27 8.26
CA LEU A 181 -6.60 3.61 7.17
C LEU A 181 -5.90 3.46 5.81
N ALA A 182 -4.68 3.98 5.64
CA ALA A 182 -3.91 3.83 4.40
C ALA A 182 -3.73 2.37 4.01
N LEU A 183 -3.36 1.50 4.97
CA LEU A 183 -3.23 0.06 4.74
C LEU A 183 -4.57 -0.61 4.40
N ALA A 184 -5.65 -0.22 5.07
CA ALA A 184 -6.97 -0.78 4.85
C ALA A 184 -7.50 -0.44 3.45
N VAL A 185 -7.40 0.83 3.04
CA VAL A 185 -7.93 1.28 1.74
C VAL A 185 -7.11 0.74 0.58
N THR A 186 -5.78 0.72 0.68
CA THR A 186 -4.94 0.14 -0.38
C THR A 186 -5.22 -1.35 -0.52
N LYS A 187 -5.26 -2.10 0.59
CA LYS A 187 -5.63 -3.52 0.57
C LYS A 187 -7.00 -3.75 -0.08
N ARG A 188 -8.01 -2.98 0.33
CA ARG A 188 -9.38 -3.13 -0.20
C ARG A 188 -9.43 -2.86 -1.70
N ILE A 189 -8.81 -1.79 -2.17
CA ILE A 189 -8.74 -1.44 -3.59
C ILE A 189 -7.97 -2.52 -4.36
N SER A 190 -6.79 -2.95 -3.87
CA SER A 190 -5.98 -3.98 -4.54
C SER A 190 -6.72 -5.31 -4.69
N GLN A 191 -7.49 -5.72 -3.69
CA GLN A 191 -8.31 -6.93 -3.76
C GLN A 191 -9.36 -6.83 -4.86
N GLU A 192 -10.07 -5.71 -4.94
CA GLU A 192 -11.08 -5.48 -5.98
C GLU A 192 -10.46 -5.35 -7.38
N MET A 193 -9.28 -4.72 -7.50
CA MET A 193 -8.52 -4.71 -8.75
C MET A 193 -8.12 -6.13 -9.18
N ASN A 194 -7.64 -6.97 -8.26
CA ASN A 194 -7.31 -8.37 -8.56
C ASN A 194 -8.54 -9.17 -9.01
N PHE A 195 -9.68 -9.03 -8.34
CA PHE A 195 -10.91 -9.68 -8.78
C PHE A 195 -11.40 -9.15 -10.13
N ALA A 196 -11.22 -7.86 -10.38
CA ALA A 196 -11.56 -7.27 -11.66
C ALA A 196 -10.70 -7.84 -12.80
N LEU A 197 -9.38 -7.97 -12.61
CA LEU A 197 -8.48 -8.61 -13.57
C LEU A 197 -8.80 -10.09 -13.78
N ARG A 198 -9.07 -10.83 -12.70
CA ARG A 198 -9.44 -12.25 -12.76
C ARG A 198 -10.59 -12.48 -13.74
N ASP A 199 -11.60 -11.64 -13.65
CA ASP A 199 -12.83 -11.78 -14.43
C ASP A 199 -12.79 -11.06 -15.78
N GLY A 200 -11.89 -10.08 -15.96
CA GLY A 200 -11.90 -9.18 -17.11
C GLY A 200 -10.76 -9.37 -18.11
N LEU A 201 -9.68 -10.08 -17.76
CA LEU A 201 -8.64 -10.47 -18.72
C LEU A 201 -9.08 -11.69 -19.53
N SER A 202 -8.56 -11.82 -20.75
CA SER A 202 -8.80 -13.01 -21.55
C SER A 202 -8.21 -14.27 -20.90
N ARG A 203 -8.83 -15.41 -21.21
CA ARG A 203 -8.36 -16.70 -20.71
C ARG A 203 -6.99 -17.08 -21.30
N ASP A 204 -6.69 -16.61 -22.52
CA ASP A 204 -5.38 -16.80 -23.14
C ASP A 204 -4.28 -16.08 -22.36
N THR A 205 -4.49 -14.81 -21.99
CA THR A 205 -3.56 -14.06 -21.14
C THR A 205 -3.30 -14.78 -19.82
N TRP A 206 -4.36 -15.26 -19.16
CA TRP A 206 -4.20 -16.00 -17.90
C TRP A 206 -3.47 -17.34 -18.07
N ALA A 207 -3.70 -18.06 -19.17
CA ALA A 207 -2.98 -19.29 -19.48
C ALA A 207 -1.49 -19.03 -19.70
N ASP A 208 -1.15 -17.92 -20.36
CA ASP A 208 0.25 -17.55 -20.59
C ASP A 208 0.94 -17.08 -19.29
N VAL A 209 0.26 -16.31 -18.44
CA VAL A 209 0.77 -15.94 -17.09
C VAL A 209 1.02 -17.19 -16.25
N ALA A 210 0.07 -18.13 -16.22
CA ALA A 210 0.22 -19.36 -15.45
C ALA A 210 1.36 -20.24 -15.98
N LEU A 211 1.62 -20.22 -17.28
CA LEU A 211 2.77 -20.90 -17.88
C LEU A 211 4.09 -20.26 -17.46
N GLU A 212 4.19 -18.94 -17.44
CA GLU A 212 5.38 -18.21 -16.98
C GLU A 212 5.71 -18.51 -15.52
N ASP A 213 4.71 -18.44 -14.65
CA ASP A 213 4.88 -18.79 -13.24
C ASP A 213 5.32 -20.26 -13.07
N PHE A 214 4.71 -21.17 -13.83
CA PHE A 214 5.09 -22.58 -13.82
C PHE A 214 6.57 -22.78 -14.20
N VAL A 215 7.04 -22.06 -15.24
CA VAL A 215 8.44 -22.12 -15.70
C VAL A 215 9.39 -21.54 -14.65
N SER A 216 9.01 -20.42 -14.04
CA SER A 216 9.78 -19.77 -12.98
C SER A 216 9.94 -20.66 -11.74
N GLU A 217 8.87 -21.36 -11.34
CA GLU A 217 8.90 -22.29 -10.20
C GLU A 217 9.56 -23.64 -10.51
N HIS A 218 9.58 -24.07 -11.77
CA HIS A 218 10.08 -25.38 -12.18
C HIS A 218 11.15 -25.33 -13.29
N PRO A 219 12.24 -24.54 -13.13
CA PRO A 219 13.25 -24.34 -14.18
C PRO A 219 13.99 -25.63 -14.59
N GLN A 220 14.05 -26.61 -13.70
CA GLN A 220 14.73 -27.90 -13.88
C GLN A 220 13.99 -28.89 -14.78
N LEU A 221 12.71 -28.67 -15.08
CA LEU A 221 11.96 -29.57 -15.95
C LEU A 221 12.39 -29.33 -17.40
N VAL A 222 13.05 -30.28 -18.04
CA VAL A 222 13.52 -30.13 -19.44
C VAL A 222 12.59 -30.82 -20.43
N HIS A 223 11.98 -31.95 -20.05
CA HIS A 223 11.16 -32.75 -20.96
C HIS A 223 9.72 -32.22 -21.10
N ILE A 224 9.29 -31.98 -22.34
CA ILE A 224 7.98 -31.40 -22.66
C ILE A 224 6.79 -32.24 -22.14
N ALA A 225 6.88 -33.57 -22.23
CA ALA A 225 5.82 -34.46 -21.73
C ALA A 225 5.65 -34.34 -20.20
N GLN A 226 6.77 -34.17 -19.48
CA GLN A 226 6.74 -33.97 -18.03
C GLN A 226 6.20 -32.58 -17.68
N ARG A 227 6.59 -31.55 -18.43
CA ARG A 227 6.07 -30.18 -18.27
C ARG A 227 4.56 -30.16 -18.47
N LYS A 228 4.03 -30.75 -19.54
CA LYS A 228 2.59 -30.82 -19.82
C LYS A 228 1.80 -31.44 -18.67
N ARG A 229 2.26 -32.58 -18.15
CA ARG A 229 1.61 -33.27 -17.04
C ARG A 229 1.66 -32.45 -15.74
N LYS A 230 2.79 -31.83 -15.43
CA LYS A 230 2.95 -31.04 -14.20
C LYS A 230 2.21 -29.69 -14.26
N LEU A 231 2.14 -29.06 -15.43
CA LEU A 231 1.36 -27.84 -15.65
C LEU A 231 -0.11 -28.05 -15.26
N ALA A 232 -0.73 -29.16 -15.65
CA ALA A 232 -2.10 -29.49 -15.24
C ALA A 232 -2.29 -29.61 -13.71
N GLY A 233 -1.26 -30.05 -12.99
CA GLY A 233 -1.26 -30.03 -11.51
C GLY A 233 -1.14 -28.60 -10.97
N PHE A 234 -0.19 -27.85 -11.51
CA PHE A 234 0.08 -26.45 -11.15
C PHE A 234 -1.15 -25.55 -11.32
N LEU A 235 -1.83 -25.64 -12.46
CA LEU A 235 -3.06 -24.88 -12.73
C LEU A 235 -4.17 -25.16 -11.71
N ARG A 236 -4.31 -26.42 -11.27
CA ARG A 236 -5.31 -26.80 -10.27
C ARG A 236 -4.97 -26.31 -8.86
N SER A 237 -3.68 -26.14 -8.54
CA SER A 237 -3.24 -25.70 -7.21
C SER A 237 -3.24 -24.18 -7.05
N TYR A 238 -2.73 -23.44 -8.03
CA TYR A 238 -2.51 -22.00 -7.91
C TYR A 238 -3.50 -21.14 -8.71
N TYR A 239 -4.08 -21.72 -9.77
CA TYR A 239 -4.97 -21.03 -10.70
C TYR A 239 -6.41 -21.60 -10.67
N GLN A 240 -6.78 -22.31 -9.60
CA GLN A 240 -8.07 -22.98 -9.47
C GLN A 240 -9.25 -22.04 -9.72
N ALA A 241 -9.17 -20.80 -9.21
CA ALA A 241 -10.23 -19.81 -9.35
C ALA A 241 -10.52 -19.41 -10.81
N LEU A 242 -9.57 -19.62 -11.72
CA LEU A 242 -9.76 -19.36 -13.16
C LEU A 242 -10.31 -20.57 -13.90
N ASN A 243 -10.21 -21.77 -13.30
CA ASN A 243 -10.61 -23.04 -13.89
C ASN A 243 -10.05 -23.21 -15.32
N LEU A 244 -8.76 -22.93 -15.52
CA LEU A 244 -8.08 -23.09 -16.81
C LEU A 244 -8.03 -24.58 -17.20
N THR A 245 -8.41 -24.86 -18.44
CA THR A 245 -8.43 -26.22 -18.98
C THR A 245 -7.04 -26.67 -19.41
N ASN A 246 -6.84 -27.99 -19.48
CA ASN A 246 -5.60 -28.55 -20.04
C ASN A 246 -5.38 -28.15 -21.50
N ALA A 247 -6.46 -27.90 -22.24
CA ALA A 247 -6.39 -27.43 -23.62
C ALA A 247 -5.82 -26.00 -23.68
N GLU A 248 -6.31 -25.10 -22.82
CA GLU A 248 -5.79 -23.73 -22.68
C GLU A 248 -4.32 -23.72 -22.27
N GLY A 249 -3.93 -24.57 -21.29
CA GLY A 249 -2.51 -24.71 -20.92
C GLY A 249 -1.63 -25.25 -22.06
N THR A 250 -2.15 -26.17 -22.88
CA THR A 250 -1.43 -26.67 -24.06
C THR A 250 -1.31 -25.60 -25.15
N ALA A 251 -2.35 -24.80 -25.35
CA ALA A 251 -2.34 -23.69 -26.30
C ALA A 251 -1.32 -22.62 -25.88
N ALA A 252 -1.22 -22.30 -24.59
CA ALA A 252 -0.19 -21.42 -24.06
C ALA A 252 1.23 -21.96 -24.32
N MET A 253 1.47 -23.25 -24.11
CA MET A 253 2.76 -23.89 -24.44
C MET A 253 3.10 -23.74 -25.93
N GLN A 254 2.12 -23.93 -26.82
CA GLN A 254 2.32 -23.75 -28.26
C GLN A 254 2.65 -22.30 -28.63
N ARG A 255 1.94 -21.32 -28.05
CA ARG A 255 2.25 -19.89 -28.22
C ARG A 255 3.66 -19.54 -27.74
N ALA A 256 4.12 -20.18 -26.67
CA ALA A 256 5.47 -20.02 -26.13
C ALA A 256 6.57 -20.76 -26.92
N GLY A 257 6.20 -21.47 -28.01
CA GLY A 257 7.16 -22.14 -28.90
C GLY A 257 7.69 -23.48 -28.37
N TRP A 258 6.92 -24.18 -27.54
CA TRP A 258 7.26 -25.52 -27.05
C TRP A 258 6.76 -26.63 -27.96
#